data_AF-A0A2E3RT91-F1
#
_entry.id   AF-A0A2E3RT91-F1
#
_cell.length_a   1.000
_cell.length_b   1.000
_cell.length_c   1.000
_cell.angle_alpha   90.00
_cell.angle_beta   90.00
_cell.angle_gamma   90.00
#
_symmetry.space_group_name_H-M   'P 1'
#
loop_
_entity.id
_entity.type
_entity.pdbx_description
1 polymer ?
#
loop_
_entity_poly.entity_id
_entity_poly.type
_entity_poly.pdbx_seq_one_letter_code
_entity_poly.pdbx_strand_id
1 'polypeptide(L)'
;MANGKSEKIEFPGLIVENLRGGRVRYRVREKGNPSNRVVIFSEPGSPEFILHYELARSGVNIAQSTPRTARKYLYNTKVVGEAAKLAVARARKRATRKNVLFQMTEEMVIELLRQQRCRCALTGMTFAFGAHEGGLRNPRAMSLDRIIPVGGYVPGNVRLITTMANVARSDWGDDEFFEMCRAAMERKS
;
A
#
# COMPACT_ATOMS: atom_id res chain seq x y z
N MET A 1 -2.13 9.84 31.20
CA MET A 1 -0.88 9.42 30.54
C MET A 1 -1.16 8.11 29.83
N ALA A 2 -1.45 8.13 28.53
CA ALA A 2 -1.81 6.94 27.77
C ALA A 2 -0.56 6.36 27.10
N ASN A 3 -0.19 5.16 27.51
CA ASN A 3 0.98 4.41 27.09
C ASN A 3 0.72 3.85 25.68
N GLY A 4 1.12 4.61 24.64
CA GLY A 4 0.97 4.22 23.25
C GLY A 4 1.90 3.07 22.88
N LYS A 5 1.45 1.82 23.06
CA LYS A 5 2.05 0.66 22.40
C LYS A 5 1.73 0.76 20.91
N SER A 6 2.59 1.46 20.17
CA SER A 6 2.70 1.31 18.73
C SER A 6 3.06 -0.14 18.43
N GLU A 7 2.18 -0.86 17.75
CA GLU A 7 2.52 -2.15 17.16
C GLU A 7 3.78 -1.94 16.31
N LYS A 8 4.93 -2.41 16.82
CA LYS A 8 6.18 -2.42 16.05
C LYS A 8 5.96 -3.38 14.91
N ILE A 9 5.69 -2.85 13.72
CA ILE A 9 5.97 -3.56 12.48
C ILE A 9 7.47 -3.80 12.49
N GLU A 10 7.91 -4.94 13.05
CA GLU A 10 9.27 -5.39 12.84
C GLU A 10 9.43 -5.65 11.35
N PHE A 11 10.58 -5.29 10.79
CA PHE A 11 10.91 -5.47 9.37
C PHE A 11 11.87 -6.67 9.26
N PRO A 12 11.41 -7.93 9.17
CA PRO A 12 12.30 -9.08 9.20
C PRO A 12 13.35 -9.05 8.08
N GLY A 13 14.61 -9.25 8.46
CA GLY A 13 15.72 -9.20 7.52
C GLY A 13 16.18 -7.79 7.15
N LEU A 14 15.61 -6.73 7.74
CA LEU A 14 16.17 -5.38 7.69
C LEU A 14 17.48 -5.33 8.50
N ILE A 15 18.49 -4.71 7.91
CA ILE A 15 19.81 -4.47 8.46
C ILE A 15 20.01 -2.95 8.46
N VAL A 16 20.38 -2.41 9.61
CA VAL A 16 20.71 -0.99 9.79
C VAL A 16 22.23 -0.90 9.96
N GLU A 17 22.91 -0.29 8.98
CA GLU A 17 24.36 -0.10 9.01
C GLU A 17 24.68 1.36 9.33
N ASN A 18 25.36 1.60 10.44
CA ASN A 18 25.90 2.92 10.79
C ASN A 18 27.21 3.15 10.05
N LEU A 19 27.25 4.16 9.18
CA LEU A 19 28.42 4.54 8.39
C LEU A 19 29.22 5.65 9.07
N ARG A 20 30.47 5.84 8.62
CA ARG A 20 31.30 6.97 9.05
C ARG A 20 30.60 8.31 8.77
N GLY A 21 30.66 9.20 9.76
CA GLY A 21 30.02 10.53 9.72
C GLY A 21 28.54 10.54 10.10
N GLY A 22 28.06 9.55 10.85
CA GLY A 22 26.68 9.54 11.39
C GLY A 22 25.59 9.19 10.38
N ARG A 23 25.95 8.79 9.15
CA ARG A 23 25.00 8.38 8.12
C ARG A 23 24.51 6.96 8.36
N VAL A 24 23.24 6.69 8.05
CA VAL A 24 22.65 5.35 8.16
C VAL A 24 22.41 4.78 6.77
N ARG A 25 22.66 3.48 6.59
CA ARG A 25 22.31 2.71 5.39
C ARG A 25 21.40 1.55 5.76
N TYR A 26 20.28 1.45 5.06
CA TYR A 26 19.34 0.34 5.21
C TYR A 26 19.61 -0.72 4.14
N ARG A 27 19.65 -1.99 4.56
CA ARG A 27 19.71 -3.15 3.68
C ARG A 27 18.66 -4.16 4.06
N VAL A 28 18.11 -4.90 3.10
CA VAL A 28 17.12 -5.94 3.36
C VAL A 28 17.58 -7.25 2.75
N ARG A 29 17.52 -8.31 3.55
CA ARG A 29 17.75 -9.68 3.09
C ARG A 29 16.56 -10.15 2.27
N GLU A 30 16.77 -10.77 1.13
CA GLU A 30 15.70 -11.40 0.35
C GLU A 30 15.03 -12.56 1.12
N LYS A 31 13.72 -12.78 0.91
CA LYS A 31 12.99 -13.93 1.46
C LYS A 31 13.29 -15.17 0.62
N GLY A 32 13.92 -16.18 1.21
CA GLY A 32 14.34 -17.40 0.52
C GLY A 32 15.79 -17.39 0.02
N ASN A 33 16.44 -16.21 -0.03
CA ASN A 33 17.87 -16.08 -0.31
C ASN A 33 18.54 -15.06 0.63
N PRO A 34 18.79 -15.39 1.91
CA PRO A 34 19.29 -14.44 2.91
C PRO A 34 20.68 -13.87 2.63
N SER A 35 21.44 -14.51 1.73
CA SER A 35 22.75 -14.06 1.26
C SER A 35 22.63 -12.84 0.35
N ASN A 36 21.52 -12.70 -0.38
CA ASN A 36 21.24 -11.51 -1.17
C ASN A 36 20.76 -10.37 -0.27
N ARG A 37 21.44 -9.21 -0.34
CA ARG A 37 21.17 -8.02 0.47
C ARG A 37 20.98 -6.81 -0.44
N VAL A 38 19.75 -6.29 -0.50
CA VAL A 38 19.40 -5.14 -1.34
C VAL A 38 19.46 -3.86 -0.51
N VAL A 39 20.11 -2.81 -1.02
CA VAL A 39 20.16 -1.49 -0.37
C VAL A 39 18.83 -0.77 -0.57
N ILE A 40 18.32 -0.16 0.49
CA ILE A 40 17.14 0.71 0.45
C ILE A 40 17.58 2.16 0.67
N PHE A 41 17.19 3.04 -0.25
CA PHE A 41 17.55 4.46 -0.23
C PHE A 41 16.50 5.36 0.44
N SER A 42 15.51 4.77 1.10
CA SER A 42 14.49 5.48 1.87
C SER A 42 14.60 5.12 3.35
N GLU A 43 14.10 6.00 4.22
CA GLU A 43 14.19 5.84 5.67
C GLU A 43 12.94 5.16 6.25
N PRO A 44 13.06 4.35 7.32
CA PRO A 44 11.94 3.82 8.07
C PRO A 44 10.95 4.94 8.44
N GLY A 45 9.67 4.75 8.14
CA GLY A 45 8.62 5.76 8.33
C GLY A 45 8.31 6.57 7.07
N SER A 46 9.21 6.61 6.08
CA SER A 46 8.87 7.14 4.76
C SER A 46 7.87 6.23 4.04
N PRO A 47 6.92 6.78 3.28
CA PRO A 47 5.96 5.97 2.52
C PRO A 47 6.62 5.01 1.51
N GLU A 48 7.78 5.40 0.98
CA GLU A 48 8.58 4.63 0.03
C GLU A 48 9.30 3.44 0.69
N PHE A 49 9.56 3.51 2.01
CA PHE A 49 10.28 2.45 2.74
C PHE A 49 9.62 1.10 2.68
N ILE A 50 8.31 1.03 2.95
CA ILE A 50 7.59 -0.25 3.04
C ILE A 50 7.59 -0.94 1.68
N LEU A 51 7.39 -0.20 0.59
CA LEU A 51 7.40 -0.81 -0.73
C LEU A 51 8.81 -1.19 -1.17
N HIS A 52 9.83 -0.35 -0.92
CA HIS A 52 11.23 -0.74 -1.16
C HIS A 52 11.63 -1.97 -0.34
N TYR A 53 11.14 -2.05 0.88
CA TYR A 53 11.31 -3.20 1.77
C TYR A 53 10.67 -4.46 1.17
N GLU A 54 9.40 -4.41 0.76
CA GLU A 54 8.71 -5.56 0.16
C GLU A 54 9.37 -5.99 -1.16
N LEU A 55 9.76 -5.04 -2.02
CA LEU A 55 10.47 -5.32 -3.27
C LEU A 55 11.83 -5.99 -3.02
N ALA A 56 12.59 -5.49 -2.04
CA ALA A 56 13.85 -6.08 -1.63
C ALA A 56 13.65 -7.50 -1.04
N ARG A 57 12.59 -7.71 -0.24
CA ARG A 57 12.20 -9.05 0.27
C ARG A 57 11.81 -10.00 -0.85
N SER A 58 11.25 -9.51 -1.96
CA SER A 58 10.92 -10.32 -3.14
C SER A 58 12.06 -10.50 -4.14
N GLY A 59 13.30 -10.08 -3.81
CA GLY A 59 14.47 -10.26 -4.67
C GLY A 59 14.61 -9.24 -5.81
N VAL A 60 13.79 -8.18 -5.82
CA VAL A 60 13.85 -7.13 -6.84
C VAL A 60 14.99 -6.16 -6.49
N ASN A 61 15.98 -6.07 -7.38
CA ASN A 61 17.14 -5.22 -7.18
C ASN A 61 16.82 -3.74 -7.51
N ILE A 62 16.71 -2.90 -6.47
CA ILE A 62 16.51 -1.44 -6.59
C ILE A 62 17.81 -0.64 -6.39
N ALA A 63 18.96 -1.31 -6.26
CA ALA A 63 20.23 -0.77 -5.75
C ALA A 63 20.91 0.28 -6.64
N GLN A 64 20.42 0.53 -7.87
CA GLN A 64 21.05 1.46 -8.82
C GLN A 64 20.21 2.71 -9.13
N SER A 65 19.13 2.93 -8.39
CA SER A 65 18.16 3.97 -8.72
C SER A 65 18.30 5.18 -7.78
N THR A 66 18.61 6.36 -8.32
CA THR A 66 18.56 7.64 -7.55
C THR A 66 17.16 7.81 -6.95
N PRO A 67 16.87 8.61 -5.90
CA PRO A 67 15.51 8.76 -5.37
C PRO A 67 14.44 9.05 -6.45
N ARG A 68 14.80 9.81 -7.49
CA ARG A 68 13.97 10.10 -8.66
C ARG A 68 13.80 8.89 -9.58
N THR A 69 14.87 8.14 -9.85
CA THR A 69 14.83 6.92 -10.65
C THR A 69 14.17 5.77 -9.89
N ALA A 70 14.38 5.66 -8.58
CA ALA A 70 13.83 4.68 -7.67
C ALA A 70 12.32 4.82 -7.63
N ARG A 71 11.80 6.06 -7.54
CA ARG A 71 10.37 6.35 -7.77
C ARG A 71 9.87 5.85 -9.13
N LYS A 72 10.60 6.11 -10.22
CA LYS A 72 10.20 5.63 -11.56
C LYS A 72 10.19 4.09 -11.64
N TYR A 73 11.19 3.42 -11.07
CA TYR A 73 11.26 1.96 -11.00
C TYR A 73 10.21 1.37 -10.09
N LEU A 74 9.90 2.00 -8.95
CA LEU A 74 8.90 1.62 -7.97
C LEU A 74 7.54 1.37 -8.61
N TYR A 75 7.09 2.38 -9.35
CA TYR A 75 5.79 2.40 -10.02
C TYR A 75 5.78 1.61 -11.33
N ASN A 76 6.96 1.32 -11.90
CA ASN A 76 7.14 0.44 -13.05
C ASN A 76 7.55 -0.98 -12.64
N THR A 77 7.52 -1.33 -11.35
CA THR A 77 7.81 -2.70 -10.94
C THR A 77 6.69 -3.62 -11.38
N LYS A 78 7.05 -4.85 -11.75
CA LYS A 78 6.08 -5.92 -12.01
C LYS A 78 5.07 -6.07 -10.86
N VAL A 79 5.51 -5.89 -9.62
CA VAL A 79 4.66 -5.99 -8.43
C VAL A 79 3.58 -4.90 -8.40
N VAL A 80 3.94 -3.63 -8.63
CA VAL A 80 2.97 -2.53 -8.67
C VAL A 80 2.05 -2.65 -9.88
N GLY A 81 2.60 -3.01 -11.05
CA GLY A 81 1.80 -3.25 -12.26
C GLY A 81 0.74 -4.34 -12.05
N GLU A 82 1.13 -5.51 -11.54
CA GLU A 82 0.18 -6.60 -11.25
C GLU A 82 -0.86 -6.20 -10.20
N ALA A 83 -0.48 -5.43 -9.18
CA ALA A 83 -1.42 -4.92 -8.20
C ALA A 83 -2.43 -3.93 -8.81
N ALA A 84 -1.98 -3.02 -9.68
CA ALA A 84 -2.83 -2.08 -10.39
C ALA A 84 -3.80 -2.80 -11.32
N LYS A 85 -3.30 -3.74 -12.13
CA LYS A 85 -4.09 -4.63 -12.99
C LYS A 85 -5.17 -5.37 -12.22
N LEU A 86 -4.82 -5.99 -11.09
CA LEU A 86 -5.78 -6.69 -10.25
C LEU A 86 -6.83 -5.75 -9.65
N ALA A 87 -6.42 -4.55 -9.22
CA ALA A 87 -7.34 -3.56 -8.65
C ALA A 87 -8.34 -3.06 -9.71
N VAL A 88 -7.88 -2.76 -10.92
CA VAL A 88 -8.72 -2.38 -12.08
C VAL A 88 -9.68 -3.52 -12.44
N ALA A 89 -9.20 -4.75 -12.58
CA ALA A 89 -10.04 -5.90 -12.93
C ALA A 89 -11.16 -6.14 -11.91
N ARG A 90 -10.84 -6.06 -10.60
CA ARG A 90 -11.83 -6.21 -9.52
C ARG A 90 -12.85 -5.07 -9.52
N ALA A 91 -12.40 -3.84 -9.70
CA ALA A 91 -13.27 -2.68 -9.73
C ALA A 91 -14.19 -2.69 -10.97
N ARG A 92 -13.68 -3.11 -12.13
CA ARG A 92 -14.48 -3.29 -13.35
C ARG A 92 -15.61 -4.30 -13.14
N LYS A 93 -15.32 -5.46 -12.52
CA LYS A 93 -16.36 -6.44 -12.14
C LYS A 93 -17.43 -5.83 -11.23
N ARG A 94 -17.03 -5.01 -10.25
CA ARG A 94 -17.99 -4.30 -9.38
C ARG A 94 -18.82 -3.27 -10.15
N ALA A 95 -18.20 -2.54 -11.07
CA ALA A 95 -18.86 -1.54 -11.89
C ALA A 95 -19.95 -2.16 -12.77
N THR A 96 -19.64 -3.27 -13.44
CA THR A 96 -20.61 -4.05 -14.23
C THR A 96 -21.79 -4.52 -13.37
N ARG A 97 -21.52 -5.09 -12.19
CA ARG A 97 -22.59 -5.56 -11.28
C ARG A 97 -23.50 -4.45 -10.79
N LYS A 98 -22.95 -3.24 -10.61
CA LYS A 98 -23.70 -2.07 -10.12
C LYS A 98 -24.23 -1.18 -11.24
N ASN A 99 -24.01 -1.55 -12.50
CA ASN A 99 -24.34 -0.77 -13.68
C ASN A 99 -23.87 0.70 -13.61
N VAL A 100 -22.60 0.90 -13.24
CA VAL A 100 -21.99 2.25 -13.17
C VAL A 100 -20.84 2.39 -14.17
N LEU A 101 -20.61 3.62 -14.62
CA LEU A 101 -19.53 3.97 -15.55
C LEU A 101 -18.15 3.57 -14.99
N PHE A 102 -17.27 3.08 -15.88
CA PHE A 102 -15.89 2.72 -15.55
C PHE A 102 -14.92 3.28 -16.59
N GLN A 103 -14.04 4.19 -16.17
CA GLN A 103 -13.06 4.88 -17.02
C GLN A 103 -11.62 4.81 -16.47
N MET A 104 -11.37 3.99 -15.45
CA MET A 104 -10.02 3.88 -14.87
C MET A 104 -9.13 2.94 -15.70
N THR A 105 -7.86 3.34 -15.91
CA THR A 105 -6.81 2.49 -16.48
C THR A 105 -5.77 2.08 -15.42
N GLU A 106 -4.90 1.14 -15.76
CA GLU A 106 -3.81 0.71 -14.86
C GLU A 106 -2.83 1.86 -14.59
N GLU A 107 -2.51 2.66 -15.60
CA GLU A 107 -1.63 3.82 -15.52
C GLU A 107 -2.20 4.88 -14.58
N MET A 108 -3.51 5.15 -14.68
CA MET A 108 -4.20 6.09 -13.78
C MET A 108 -4.18 5.59 -12.33
N VAL A 109 -4.28 4.28 -12.13
CA VAL A 109 -4.21 3.68 -10.79
C VAL A 109 -2.79 3.76 -10.21
N ILE A 110 -1.77 3.55 -11.04
CA ILE A 110 -0.37 3.72 -10.63
C ILE A 110 -0.10 5.19 -10.27
N GLU A 111 -0.61 6.13 -11.06
CA GLU A 111 -0.50 7.56 -10.76
C GLU A 111 -1.21 7.93 -9.46
N LEU A 112 -2.40 7.38 -9.21
CA LEU A 112 -3.13 7.58 -7.96
C LEU A 112 -2.37 6.99 -6.77
N LEU A 113 -1.74 5.82 -6.93
CA LEU A 113 -0.87 5.22 -5.91
C LEU A 113 0.32 6.12 -5.58
N ARG A 114 0.89 6.78 -6.60
CA ARG A 114 1.96 7.77 -6.44
C ARG A 114 1.48 9.01 -5.69
N GLN A 115 0.34 9.58 -6.09
CA GLN A 115 -0.24 10.76 -5.44
C GLN A 115 -0.57 10.50 -3.98
N GLN A 116 -1.09 9.31 -3.67
CA GLN A 116 -1.38 8.87 -2.30
C GLN A 116 -0.15 8.36 -1.53
N ARG A 117 1.05 8.46 -2.11
CA ARG A 117 2.31 8.01 -1.49
C ARG A 117 2.24 6.58 -0.97
N CYS A 118 1.68 5.65 -1.76
CA CYS A 118 1.52 4.25 -1.38
C CYS A 118 0.73 4.00 -0.08
N ARG A 119 -0.18 4.91 0.29
CA ARG A 119 -1.03 4.82 1.47
C ARG A 119 -2.51 4.79 1.09
N CYS A 120 -3.28 4.11 1.92
CA CYS A 120 -4.74 4.13 1.91
C CYS A 120 -5.22 5.55 2.14
N ALA A 121 -6.04 6.08 1.22
CA ALA A 121 -6.59 7.43 1.34
C ALA A 121 -7.53 7.58 2.55
N LEU A 122 -8.17 6.50 3.02
CA LEU A 122 -9.12 6.55 4.13
C LEU A 122 -8.45 6.37 5.51
N THR A 123 -7.40 5.56 5.59
CA THR A 123 -6.81 5.16 6.89
C THR A 123 -5.33 5.49 7.04
N GLY A 124 -4.64 5.95 6.00
CA GLY A 124 -3.19 6.21 6.01
C GLY A 124 -2.29 4.96 6.08
N MET A 125 -2.89 3.78 6.22
CA MET A 125 -2.17 2.50 6.26
C MET A 125 -1.51 2.21 4.91
N THR A 126 -0.35 1.55 4.94
CA THR A 126 0.34 1.14 3.72
C THR A 126 -0.32 -0.06 3.08
N PHE A 127 -0.22 -0.12 1.75
CA PHE A 127 -0.58 -1.32 1.01
C PHE A 127 0.42 -2.44 1.24
N ALA A 128 -0.09 -3.68 1.26
CA ALA A 128 0.72 -4.88 1.20
C ALA A 128 0.54 -5.52 -0.17
N PHE A 129 1.65 -5.78 -0.86
CA PHE A 129 1.67 -6.37 -2.18
C PHE A 129 1.90 -7.88 -2.08
N GLY A 130 1.20 -8.68 -2.89
CA GLY A 130 1.29 -10.14 -2.87
C GLY A 130 0.21 -10.84 -2.02
N ALA A 131 0.34 -12.16 -1.92
CA ALA A 131 -0.59 -13.03 -1.21
C ALA A 131 -0.50 -12.84 0.32
N HIS A 132 -1.61 -13.08 1.01
CA HIS A 132 -1.59 -13.17 2.48
C HIS A 132 -1.13 -14.56 2.92
N GLU A 133 -0.72 -14.68 4.18
CA GLU A 133 -0.42 -15.99 4.77
C GLU A 133 -1.68 -16.86 4.78
N GLY A 134 -1.50 -18.16 4.59
CA GLY A 134 -2.59 -19.14 4.58
C GLY A 134 -3.57 -19.04 3.41
N GLY A 135 -3.23 -18.31 2.33
CA GLY A 135 -4.10 -18.17 1.15
C GLY A 135 -5.32 -17.26 1.37
N LEU A 136 -5.41 -16.60 2.52
CA LEU A 136 -6.50 -15.70 2.85
C LEU A 136 -6.46 -14.42 2.00
N ARG A 137 -7.59 -13.72 1.93
CA ARG A 137 -7.68 -12.41 1.28
C ARG A 137 -6.79 -11.42 2.05
N ASN A 138 -5.80 -10.85 1.39
CA ASN A 138 -4.91 -9.87 2.00
C ASN A 138 -5.69 -8.59 2.39
N PRO A 139 -5.84 -8.28 3.69
CA PRO A 139 -6.63 -7.15 4.15
C PRO A 139 -6.04 -5.80 3.74
N ARG A 140 -4.71 -5.74 3.56
CA ARG A 140 -3.96 -4.56 3.12
C ARG A 140 -3.72 -4.51 1.61
N ALA A 141 -4.30 -5.42 0.83
CA ALA A 141 -4.25 -5.36 -0.63
C ALA A 141 -4.97 -4.10 -1.15
N MET A 142 -4.45 -3.54 -2.22
CA MET A 142 -5.00 -2.34 -2.89
C MET A 142 -6.38 -2.61 -3.49
N SER A 143 -7.32 -1.70 -3.24
CA SER A 143 -8.66 -1.66 -3.84
C SER A 143 -8.97 -0.27 -4.37
N LEU A 144 -9.58 -0.19 -5.56
CA LEU A 144 -10.20 1.04 -6.05
C LEU A 144 -11.56 1.22 -5.37
N ASP A 145 -11.72 2.35 -4.69
CA ASP A 145 -12.94 2.78 -4.02
C ASP A 145 -13.49 4.05 -4.68
N ARG A 146 -14.82 4.18 -4.66
CA ARG A 146 -15.51 5.37 -5.18
C ARG A 146 -15.73 6.35 -4.04
N ILE A 147 -15.27 7.59 -4.22
CA ILE A 147 -15.40 8.65 -3.21
C ILE A 147 -16.89 8.90 -2.94
N ILE A 148 -17.66 9.11 -4.01
CA ILE A 148 -19.11 9.20 -4.02
C ILE A 148 -19.65 7.81 -4.39
N PRO A 149 -20.28 7.05 -3.44
CA PRO A 149 -20.69 5.67 -3.64
C PRO A 149 -21.69 5.45 -4.77
N VAL A 150 -22.54 6.43 -5.07
CA VAL A 150 -23.52 6.34 -6.16
C VAL A 150 -22.91 6.60 -7.54
N GLY A 151 -21.71 7.19 -7.61
CA GLY A 151 -21.04 7.54 -8.85
C GLY A 151 -20.33 6.37 -9.55
N GLY A 152 -19.70 6.68 -10.69
CA GLY A 152 -18.86 5.74 -11.44
C GLY A 152 -17.42 5.67 -10.94
N TYR A 153 -16.67 4.70 -11.46
CA TYR A 153 -15.21 4.65 -11.34
C TYR A 153 -14.59 5.53 -12.43
N VAL A 154 -14.54 6.83 -12.18
CA VAL A 154 -14.03 7.84 -13.12
C VAL A 154 -12.95 8.69 -12.43
N PRO A 155 -12.02 9.28 -13.19
CA PRO A 155 -11.09 10.26 -12.62
C PRO A 155 -11.87 11.34 -11.85
N GLY A 156 -11.38 11.69 -10.66
CA GLY A 156 -12.06 12.60 -9.73
C GLY A 156 -13.02 11.94 -8.74
N ASN A 157 -13.53 10.73 -9.02
CA ASN A 157 -14.41 9.99 -8.11
C ASN A 157 -13.81 8.66 -7.61
N VAL A 158 -12.48 8.51 -7.65
CA VAL A 158 -11.80 7.28 -7.26
C VAL A 158 -10.62 7.58 -6.36
N ARG A 159 -10.42 6.73 -5.36
CA ARG A 159 -9.25 6.69 -4.49
C ARG A 159 -8.80 5.25 -4.28
N LEU A 160 -7.56 5.06 -3.84
CA LEU A 160 -7.06 3.76 -3.42
C LEU A 160 -7.18 3.60 -1.91
N ILE A 161 -7.82 2.53 -1.47
CA ILE A 161 -7.92 2.17 -0.06
C ILE A 161 -7.56 0.70 0.14
N THR A 162 -7.26 0.31 1.38
CA THR A 162 -7.03 -1.10 1.68
C THR A 162 -8.31 -1.89 1.47
N THR A 163 -8.15 -3.16 1.11
CA THR A 163 -9.24 -4.12 0.97
C THR A 163 -10.13 -4.16 2.21
N MET A 164 -9.55 -4.17 3.41
CA MET A 164 -10.32 -4.16 4.65
C MET A 164 -11.08 -2.85 4.86
N ALA A 165 -10.49 -1.69 4.56
CA ALA A 165 -11.18 -0.40 4.64
C ALA A 165 -12.36 -0.35 3.67
N ASN A 166 -12.20 -0.89 2.46
CA ASN A 166 -13.28 -0.98 1.48
C ASN A 166 -14.43 -1.87 1.95
N VAL A 167 -14.12 -2.96 2.65
CA VAL A 167 -15.13 -3.87 3.19
C VAL A 167 -15.86 -3.21 4.37
N ALA A 168 -15.12 -2.58 5.27
CA ALA A 168 -15.66 -1.91 6.44
C ALA A 168 -16.51 -0.68 6.08
N ARG A 169 -16.05 0.14 5.13
CA ARG A 169 -16.80 1.31 4.65
C ARG A 169 -18.06 0.91 3.87
N SER A 170 -17.97 -0.15 3.07
CA SER A 170 -19.06 -0.63 2.23
C SER A 170 -19.66 0.51 1.39
N ASP A 171 -20.99 0.51 1.21
CA ASP A 171 -21.77 1.54 0.53
C ASP A 171 -22.31 2.63 1.47
N TRP A 172 -21.94 2.62 2.76
CA TRP A 172 -22.47 3.55 3.76
C TRP A 172 -21.94 4.96 3.56
N GLY A 173 -20.62 5.10 3.42
CA GLY A 173 -19.99 6.43 3.31
C GLY A 173 -18.80 6.56 4.24
N ASP A 174 -18.11 7.70 4.13
CA ASP A 174 -16.94 7.98 4.97
C ASP A 174 -17.35 8.31 6.41
N ASP A 175 -18.47 9.02 6.58
CA ASP A 175 -18.94 9.47 7.89
C ASP A 175 -19.29 8.29 8.79
N GLU A 176 -20.08 7.34 8.27
CA GLU A 176 -20.47 6.12 8.98
C GLU A 176 -19.25 5.25 9.29
N PHE A 177 -18.29 5.17 8.35
CA PHE A 177 -17.04 4.46 8.58
C PHE A 177 -16.25 5.07 9.76
N PHE A 178 -16.09 6.39 9.79
CA PHE A 178 -15.34 7.06 10.85
C PHE A 178 -16.07 7.05 12.19
N GLU A 179 -17.40 7.17 12.18
CA GLU A 179 -18.22 7.01 13.38
C GLU A 179 -18.06 5.62 13.98
N MET A 180 -18.20 4.57 13.17
CA MET A 180 -17.98 3.18 13.59
C MET A 180 -16.58 2.98 14.17
N CYS A 181 -15.53 3.49 13.50
CA CYS A 181 -14.17 3.40 14.02
C CYS A 181 -14.00 4.10 15.36
N ARG A 182 -14.59 5.29 15.55
CA ARG A 182 -14.54 6.04 16.81
C ARG A 182 -15.22 5.27 17.94
N ALA A 183 -16.44 4.80 17.72
CA ALA A 183 -17.19 4.00 18.70
C ALA A 183 -16.43 2.72 19.09
N ALA A 184 -15.80 2.04 18.12
CA ALA A 184 -15.00 0.85 18.40
C ALA A 184 -13.74 1.16 19.25
N MET A 185 -13.09 2.31 19.01
CA MET A 185 -11.94 2.76 19.79
C MET A 185 -12.33 3.16 21.22
N GLU A 186 -13.48 3.80 21.40
CA GLU A 186 -14.00 4.20 22.72
C GLU A 186 -14.45 3.02 23.57
N ARG A 187 -15.05 1.99 22.94
CA ARG A 187 -15.45 0.75 23.63
C ARG A 187 -14.25 -0.07 24.11
N LYS A 188 -13.09 0.08 23.47
CA LYS A 188 -11.89 -0.72 23.75
C LYS A 188 -11.23 -0.22 25.05
N SER A 189 -11.85 -0.56 26.18
CA SER A 189 -11.31 -0.48 27.55
C SER A 189 -10.41 -1.67 27.85
#